data_AF-A0ABD0SJR3-F1
#
_entry.id   AF-A0ABD0SJR3-F1
#
_cell.length_a   1.000
_cell.length_b   1.000
_cell.length_c   1.000
_cell.angle_alpha   90.00
_cell.angle_beta   90.00
_cell.angle_gamma   90.00
#
_symmetry.space_group_name_H-M   'P 1'
#
loop_
_entity.id
_entity.type
_entity.pdbx_description
1 polymer ?
#
loop_
_entity_poly.entity_id
_entity_poly.type
_entity_poly.pdbx_seq_one_letter_code
_entity_poly.pdbx_strand_id
1 'polypeptide(L)'
;MFLDLQILFSHIYIVGQIMVDIVFAVLIINSDGQQTFVIMIIFNLLSALEFAMLLFNVVYRCEKAYERRDDIISILDHVLVDKYINPLKKETLLDLRSLVYSRPIQFTAANFYRLEYSLLVAFCSVLTTYTIILMQNLK
;
A
#
# COMPACT_ATOMS: atom_id res chain seq x y z
N MET A 1 -3.24 -19.04 1.61
CA MET A 1 -4.59 -18.55 1.97
C MET A 1 -4.71 -17.02 2.00
N PHE A 2 -3.89 -16.26 2.75
CA PHE A 2 -3.94 -14.77 2.68
C PHE A 2 -3.34 -14.19 1.38
N LEU A 3 -2.34 -14.86 0.79
CA LEU A 3 -1.74 -14.49 -0.50
C LEU A 3 -2.69 -14.70 -1.69
N ASP A 4 -3.48 -15.78 -1.69
CA ASP A 4 -4.38 -16.12 -2.81
C ASP A 4 -5.49 -15.09 -2.99
N LEU A 5 -6.02 -14.57 -1.88
CA LEU A 5 -7.03 -13.51 -1.91
C LEU A 5 -6.44 -12.16 -2.36
N GLN A 6 -5.17 -11.88 -2.04
CA GLN A 6 -4.46 -10.68 -2.49
C GLN A 6 -4.21 -10.68 -4.00
N ILE A 7 -3.80 -11.84 -4.53
CA ILE A 7 -3.62 -12.05 -5.97
C ILE A 7 -4.97 -11.89 -6.68
N LEU A 8 -6.05 -12.44 -6.11
CA LEU A 8 -7.39 -12.34 -6.69
C LEU A 8 -7.91 -10.89 -6.77
N PHE A 9 -7.78 -10.10 -5.69
CA PHE A 9 -8.19 -8.69 -5.69
C PHE A 9 -7.32 -7.84 -6.63
N SER A 10 -6.00 -8.11 -6.68
CA SER A 10 -5.11 -7.44 -7.62
C SER A 10 -5.45 -7.79 -9.06
N HIS A 11 -5.78 -9.04 -9.38
CA HIS A 11 -6.18 -9.46 -10.72
C HIS A 11 -7.54 -8.90 -11.12
N ILE A 12 -8.53 -8.91 -10.23
CA ILE A 12 -9.85 -8.31 -10.50
C ILE A 12 -9.69 -6.81 -10.77
N TYR A 13 -8.82 -6.13 -10.02
CA TYR A 13 -8.53 -4.73 -10.23
C TYR A 13 -7.81 -4.48 -11.56
N ILE A 14 -6.76 -5.24 -11.88
CA ILE A 14 -6.03 -5.14 -13.15
C ILE A 14 -6.94 -5.44 -14.34
N VAL A 15 -7.79 -6.47 -14.25
CA VAL A 15 -8.74 -6.82 -15.30
C VAL A 15 -9.81 -5.74 -15.46
N GLY A 16 -10.30 -5.17 -14.36
CA GLY A 16 -11.21 -4.02 -14.38
C GLY A 16 -10.57 -2.81 -15.07
N GLN A 17 -9.31 -2.53 -14.76
CA GLN A 17 -8.53 -1.45 -15.35
C GLN A 17 -8.38 -1.62 -16.87
N ILE A 18 -7.97 -2.81 -17.30
CA ILE A 18 -7.83 -3.15 -18.72
C ILE A 18 -9.17 -3.00 -19.44
N MET A 19 -10.28 -3.38 -18.82
CA MET A 19 -11.61 -3.23 -19.42
C MET A 19 -12.01 -1.76 -19.57
N VAL A 20 -11.71 -0.91 -18.59
CA VAL A 20 -11.93 0.54 -18.67
C VAL A 20 -11.08 1.15 -19.79
N ASP A 21 -9.80 0.79 -19.86
CA ASP A 21 -8.86 1.26 -20.88
C ASP A 21 -9.32 0.86 -22.30
N ILE A 22 -9.82 -0.37 -22.48
CA ILE A 22 -10.36 -0.87 -23.75
C ILE A 22 -11.63 -0.11 -24.16
N VAL A 23 -12.60 0.04 -23.24
CA VAL A 23 -13.85 0.77 -23.52
C VAL A 23 -13.56 2.22 -23.90
N PHE A 24 -12.57 2.82 -23.24
CA PHE A 24 -12.13 4.18 -23.50
C PHE A 24 -11.42 4.34 -24.85
N ALA A 25 -10.53 3.40 -25.21
CA ALA A 25 -9.92 3.37 -26.53
C ALA A 25 -10.96 3.26 -27.67
N VAL A 26 -12.02 2.48 -27.45
CA VAL A 26 -13.15 2.35 -28.39
C VAL A 26 -13.97 3.65 -28.49
N LEU A 27 -14.11 4.40 -27.39
CA LEU A 27 -14.79 5.69 -27.38
C LEU A 27 -13.99 6.79 -28.09
N ILE A 28 -12.65 6.79 -27.97
CA ILE A 28 -11.78 7.74 -28.69
C ILE A 28 -11.87 7.54 -30.20
N ILE A 29 -11.91 6.30 -30.69
CA ILE A 29 -11.98 5.99 -32.13
C ILE A 29 -13.30 6.50 -32.75
N ASN A 30 -14.38 6.60 -31.95
CA ASN A 30 -15.71 7.01 -32.41
C ASN A 30 -16.03 8.50 -32.18
N SER A 31 -15.11 9.29 -31.64
CA SER A 31 -15.35 10.68 -31.22
C SER A 31 -14.73 11.71 -32.19
N ASP A 32 -15.46 12.80 -32.44
CA ASP A 32 -14.93 13.98 -33.16
C ASP A 32 -13.77 14.64 -32.39
N GLY A 33 -12.81 15.20 -33.14
CA GLY A 33 -11.46 15.57 -32.67
C GLY A 33 -11.36 16.64 -31.57
N GLN A 34 -12.46 17.31 -31.20
CA GLN A 34 -12.47 18.30 -30.10
C GLN A 34 -12.92 17.68 -28.77
N GLN A 35 -13.78 16.65 -28.79
CA GLN A 35 -14.20 15.92 -27.59
C GLN A 35 -13.14 14.93 -27.12
N THR A 36 -12.32 14.40 -28.04
CA THR A 36 -11.23 13.46 -27.74
C THR A 36 -10.19 14.05 -26.77
N PHE A 37 -9.86 15.34 -26.88
CA PHE A 37 -8.86 15.97 -26.02
C PHE A 37 -9.30 16.08 -24.55
N VAL A 38 -10.57 16.48 -24.32
CA VAL A 38 -11.14 16.58 -22.97
C VAL A 38 -11.26 15.20 -22.33
N ILE A 39 -11.74 14.24 -23.11
CA ILE A 39 -11.85 12.83 -22.72
C ILE A 39 -10.48 12.29 -22.30
N MET A 40 -9.43 12.56 -23.08
CA MET A 40 -8.05 12.14 -22.77
C MET A 40 -7.50 12.74 -21.46
N ILE A 41 -7.78 14.02 -21.18
CA ILE A 41 -7.32 14.65 -19.92
C ILE A 41 -8.01 14.02 -18.72
N ILE A 42 -9.34 13.84 -18.77
CA ILE A 42 -10.12 13.28 -17.66
C ILE A 42 -9.62 11.86 -17.34
N PHE A 43 -9.35 11.06 -18.36
CA PHE A 43 -8.85 9.70 -18.16
C PHE A 43 -7.45 9.65 -17.53
N ASN A 44 -6.52 10.48 -17.99
CA ASN A 44 -5.19 10.55 -17.38
C ASN A 44 -5.26 10.96 -15.89
N LEU A 45 -6.18 11.86 -15.55
CA LEU A 45 -6.43 12.24 -14.16
C LEU A 45 -7.04 11.09 -13.35
N LEU A 46 -8.00 10.35 -13.92
CA LEU A 46 -8.63 9.21 -13.26
C LEU A 46 -7.62 8.09 -13.00
N SER A 47 -6.81 7.76 -14.01
CA SER A 47 -5.73 6.77 -13.91
C SER A 47 -4.71 7.18 -12.84
N ALA A 48 -4.29 8.45 -12.81
CA ALA A 48 -3.38 8.95 -11.78
C ALA A 48 -3.97 8.83 -10.37
N LEU A 49 -5.26 9.14 -10.20
CA LEU A 49 -5.98 9.00 -8.93
C LEU A 49 -6.03 7.53 -8.47
N GLU A 50 -6.27 6.62 -9.41
CA GLU A 50 -6.31 5.18 -9.18
C GLU A 50 -4.96 4.62 -8.72
N PHE A 51 -3.87 5.00 -9.40
CA PHE A 51 -2.52 4.66 -8.95
C PHE A 51 -2.23 5.18 -7.53
N ALA A 52 -2.64 6.41 -7.23
CA ALA A 52 -2.48 6.98 -5.89
C ALA A 52 -3.27 6.20 -4.83
N MET A 53 -4.51 5.80 -5.14
CA MET A 53 -5.34 4.98 -4.24
C MET A 53 -4.73 3.59 -4.02
N LEU A 54 -4.18 2.96 -5.05
CA LEU A 54 -3.51 1.67 -4.94
C LEU A 54 -2.28 1.77 -4.01
N LEU A 55 -1.41 2.76 -4.24
CA LEU A 55 -0.24 2.99 -3.41
C LEU A 55 -0.63 3.23 -1.95
N PHE A 56 -1.64 4.06 -1.71
CA PHE A 56 -2.15 4.31 -0.36
C PHE A 56 -2.66 3.03 0.31
N ASN A 57 -3.45 2.21 -0.39
CA ASN A 57 -4.00 0.97 0.16
C ASN A 57 -2.89 -0.05 0.49
N VAL A 58 -1.85 -0.14 -0.34
CA VAL A 58 -0.68 -0.99 -0.06
C VAL A 58 0.01 -0.51 1.21
N VAL A 59 0.37 0.77 1.31
CA VAL A 59 1.06 1.34 2.47
C VAL A 59 0.20 1.19 3.74
N TYR A 60 -1.09 1.53 3.67
CA TYR A 60 -2.03 1.38 4.79
C TYR A 60 -2.09 -0.05 5.32
N ARG A 61 -2.10 -1.05 4.44
CA ARG A 61 -2.12 -2.46 4.83
C ARG A 61 -0.78 -2.93 5.41
N CYS A 62 0.33 -2.46 4.87
CA CYS A 62 1.66 -2.71 5.42
C CYS A 62 1.77 -2.16 6.84
N GLU A 63 1.34 -0.92 7.05
CA GLU A 63 1.29 -0.24 8.34
C GLU A 63 0.43 -1.00 9.35
N LYS A 64 -0.80 -1.37 8.94
CA LYS A 64 -1.67 -2.17 9.80
C LYS A 64 -1.06 -3.53 10.19
N ALA A 65 -0.21 -4.11 9.34
CA ALA A 65 0.49 -5.34 9.67
C ALA A 65 1.64 -5.10 10.67
N TYR A 66 2.31 -3.95 10.59
CA TYR A 66 3.29 -3.53 11.60
C TYR A 66 2.62 -3.27 12.95
N GLU A 67 1.52 -2.51 12.98
CA GLU A 67 0.72 -2.26 14.18
C GLU A 67 0.27 -3.56 14.84
N ARG A 68 -0.29 -4.49 14.07
CA ARG A 68 -0.71 -5.80 14.60
C ARG A 68 0.43 -6.60 15.22
N ARG A 69 1.63 -6.48 14.69
CA ARG A 69 2.81 -7.15 15.24
C ARG A 69 3.19 -6.53 16.58
N ASP A 70 3.15 -5.22 16.69
CA ASP A 70 3.41 -4.51 17.94
C ASP A 70 2.31 -4.78 18.98
N ASP A 71 1.05 -4.90 18.56
CA ASP A 71 -0.07 -5.34 19.42
C ASP A 71 0.16 -6.74 20.00
N ILE A 72 0.60 -7.70 19.16
CA ILE A 72 0.91 -9.06 19.61
C ILE A 72 2.02 -9.04 20.66
N ILE A 73 3.06 -8.24 20.46
CA ILE A 73 4.16 -8.08 21.41
C ILE A 73 3.64 -7.47 22.72
N SER A 74 2.80 -6.43 22.63
CA SER A 74 2.18 -5.78 23.79
C SER A 74 1.33 -6.76 24.61
N ILE A 75 0.49 -7.56 23.95
CA ILE A 75 -0.30 -8.61 24.61
C ILE A 75 0.61 -9.64 25.27
N LEU A 76 1.68 -10.07 24.58
CA LEU A 76 2.62 -11.05 25.11
C LEU A 76 3.34 -10.51 26.35
N ASP A 77 3.73 -9.24 26.34
CA ASP A 77 4.34 -8.55 27.47
C ASP A 77 3.36 -8.43 28.65
N HIS A 78 2.10 -8.09 28.38
CA HIS A 78 1.05 -8.07 29.42
C HIS A 78 0.82 -9.44 30.06
N VAL A 79 0.79 -10.50 29.26
CA VAL A 79 0.64 -11.87 29.77
C VAL A 79 1.87 -12.25 30.60
N LEU A 80 3.09 -11.98 30.15
CA LEU A 80 4.33 -12.33 30.86
C LEU A 80 4.51 -11.65 32.24
N VAL A 81 3.85 -10.50 32.46
CA VAL A 81 3.88 -9.76 33.73
C VAL A 81 2.90 -10.34 34.77
N ASP A 82 1.92 -11.16 34.34
CA ASP A 82 0.94 -11.76 35.26
C ASP A 82 1.60 -12.74 36.24
N LYS A 83 1.29 -12.56 37.53
CA LYS A 83 1.95 -13.21 38.66
C LYS A 83 1.53 -14.68 38.84
N TYR A 84 0.43 -15.10 38.18
CA TYR A 84 -0.17 -16.43 38.30
C TYR A 84 0.18 -17.39 37.16
N ILE A 85 1.12 -17.02 36.29
CA ILE A 85 1.52 -17.88 35.18
C ILE A 85 2.36 -19.08 35.63
N ASN A 86 1.96 -20.27 35.17
CA ASN A 86 2.75 -21.48 35.32
C ASN A 86 4.16 -21.30 34.74
N PRO A 87 5.23 -21.70 35.46
CA PRO A 87 6.62 -21.49 35.04
C PRO A 87 6.93 -22.09 33.67
N LEU A 88 6.33 -23.25 33.36
CA LEU A 88 6.48 -23.95 32.08
C LEU A 88 5.83 -23.17 30.91
N LYS A 89 4.69 -22.51 31.15
CA LYS A 89 4.06 -21.61 30.15
C LYS A 89 4.86 -20.33 29.97
N LYS A 90 5.47 -19.82 31.04
CA LYS A 90 6.31 -18.62 31.00
C LYS A 90 7.53 -18.81 30.08
N GLU A 91 8.18 -19.97 30.18
CA GLU A 91 9.32 -20.32 29.31
C GLU A 91 8.90 -20.37 27.84
N THR A 92 7.79 -21.06 27.51
CA THR A 92 7.27 -21.10 26.13
C THR A 92 6.88 -19.73 25.59
N LEU A 93 6.33 -18.84 26.43
CA LEU A 93 5.97 -17.48 26.04
C LEU A 93 7.21 -16.59 25.84
N LEU A 94 8.28 -16.79 26.62
CA LEU A 94 9.56 -16.11 26.42
C LEU A 94 10.23 -16.56 25.12
N ASP A 95 10.18 -17.85 24.80
CA ASP A 95 10.66 -18.36 23.52
C ASP A 95 9.86 -17.78 22.36
N LEU A 96 8.53 -17.76 22.46
CA LEU A 96 7.66 -17.12 21.46
C LEU A 96 8.00 -15.64 21.29
N ARG A 97 8.23 -14.91 22.40
CA ARG A 97 8.65 -13.50 22.37
C ARG A 97 9.96 -13.33 21.61
N SER A 98 10.96 -14.16 21.93
CA SER A 98 12.26 -14.12 21.26
C SER A 98 12.13 -14.38 19.75
N LEU A 99 11.27 -15.31 19.35
CA LEU A 99 10.98 -15.61 17.94
C LEU A 99 10.33 -14.42 17.23
N VAL A 100 9.30 -13.82 17.83
CA VAL A 100 8.59 -12.66 17.26
C VAL A 100 9.49 -11.42 17.14
N TYR A 101 10.43 -11.24 18.08
CA TYR A 101 11.44 -10.20 18.00
C TYR A 101 12.51 -10.49 16.94
N SER A 102 12.99 -11.73 16.86
CA SER A 102 14.07 -12.12 15.93
C SER A 102 13.66 -12.08 14.46
N ARG A 103 12.36 -12.22 14.16
CA ARG A 103 11.82 -12.23 12.79
C ARG A 103 10.74 -11.16 12.60
N PRO A 104 11.13 -9.87 12.57
CA PRO A 104 10.18 -8.81 12.29
C PRO A 104 9.61 -8.98 10.87
N ILE A 105 8.28 -8.93 10.75
CA ILE A 105 7.62 -8.84 9.45
C ILE A 105 7.92 -7.43 8.91
N GLN A 106 8.75 -7.35 7.87
CA GLN A 106 9.08 -6.09 7.21
C GLN A 106 8.70 -6.20 5.74
N PHE A 107 7.85 -5.30 5.26
CA PHE A 107 7.53 -5.19 3.85
C PHE A 107 8.50 -4.18 3.22
N THR A 108 9.48 -4.70 2.49
CA THR A 108 10.44 -3.90 1.73
C THR A 108 10.10 -3.91 0.25
N ALA A 109 10.14 -2.75 -0.38
CA ALA A 109 10.08 -2.68 -1.84
C ALA A 109 11.49 -2.98 -2.39
N ALA A 110 11.64 -4.15 -3.01
CA ALA A 110 12.89 -4.60 -3.62
C ALA A 110 14.14 -4.49 -2.70
N ASN A 111 13.97 -4.63 -1.38
CA ASN A 111 15.00 -4.43 -0.35
C ASN A 111 15.66 -3.03 -0.29
N PHE A 112 15.12 -2.02 -0.97
CA PHE A 112 15.66 -0.66 -0.93
C PHE A 112 15.09 0.18 0.21
N TYR A 113 13.78 0.09 0.43
CA TYR A 113 13.09 0.90 1.42
C TYR A 113 11.91 0.16 2.03
N ARG A 114 11.57 0.50 3.29
CA ARG A 114 10.42 -0.03 4.00
C ARG A 114 9.16 0.74 3.59
N LEU A 115 8.07 0.01 3.38
CA LEU A 115 6.77 0.59 3.04
C LEU A 115 6.11 1.14 4.30
N GLU A 116 6.37 2.41 4.60
CA GLU A 116 5.85 3.15 5.77
C GLU A 116 5.16 4.46 5.32
N TYR A 117 4.31 5.05 6.15
CA TYR A 117 3.64 6.33 5.82
C TYR A 117 4.61 7.46 5.47
N SER A 118 5.80 7.46 6.08
CA SER A 118 6.87 8.41 5.76
C SER A 118 7.24 8.39 4.27
N LEU A 119 7.16 7.22 3.62
CA LEU A 119 7.41 7.09 2.19
C LEU A 119 6.33 7.75 1.35
N LEU A 120 5.07 7.61 1.75
CA LEU A 120 3.95 8.26 1.06
C LEU A 120 4.09 9.78 1.13
N VAL A 121 4.43 10.31 2.30
CA VAL A 121 4.67 11.75 2.50
C VAL A 121 5.85 12.23 1.66
N ALA A 122 6.94 11.46 1.62
CA ALA A 122 8.08 11.77 0.76
C ALA A 122 7.69 11.81 -0.72
N PHE A 123 6.92 10.83 -1.20
CA PHE A 123 6.41 10.80 -2.58
C PHE A 123 5.52 12.01 -2.89
N CYS A 124 4.57 12.35 -2.02
CA CYS A 124 3.71 13.52 -2.19
C CYS A 124 4.52 14.83 -2.24
N SER A 125 5.55 14.95 -1.39
CA SER A 125 6.44 16.11 -1.36
C SER A 125 7.22 16.26 -2.68
N VAL A 126 7.80 15.15 -3.17
CA VAL A 126 8.51 15.10 -4.44
C VAL A 126 7.60 15.47 -5.61
N LEU A 127 6.41 14.86 -5.68
CA LEU A 127 5.42 15.15 -6.73
C LEU A 127 5.00 16.63 -6.74
N THR A 128 4.69 17.19 -5.57
CA THR A 128 4.30 18.60 -5.43
C THR A 128 5.44 19.51 -5.87
N THR A 129 6.67 19.23 -5.41
CA THR A 129 7.86 20.02 -5.76
C THR A 129 8.11 20.01 -7.26
N TYR A 130 8.11 18.83 -7.89
CA TYR A 130 8.32 18.73 -9.34
C TYR A 130 7.18 19.38 -10.14
N THR A 131 5.94 19.31 -9.65
CA THR A 131 4.81 19.98 -10.30
C THR A 131 4.98 21.50 -10.25
N ILE A 132 5.40 22.05 -9.11
CA ILE A 132 5.70 23.49 -8.97
C ILE A 132 6.83 23.89 -9.92
N ILE A 133 7.94 23.14 -9.93
CA ILE A 133 9.08 23.40 -10.82
C ILE A 133 8.64 23.36 -12.29
N LEU A 134 7.83 22.37 -12.67
CA LEU A 134 7.32 22.24 -14.04
C LEU A 134 6.41 23.42 -14.42
N MET A 135 5.50 23.82 -13.53
CA MET A 135 4.65 25.00 -13.75
C MET A 135 5.45 26.30 -13.87
N GLN A 136 6.55 26.42 -13.12
CA GLN A 136 7.45 27.58 -13.21
C GLN A 136 8.23 27.61 -14.53
N ASN A 137 8.67 26.45 -15.04
CA ASN A 137 9.43 26.36 -16.30
C ASN A 137 8.56 26.41 -17.57
N LEU A 138 7.24 26.23 -17.44
CA LEU A 138 6.27 26.37 -18.54
C LEU A 138 5.86 27.84 -18.80
N LYS A 139 6.32 28.78 -17.97
CA LYS A 139 6.21 30.23 -18.20
C LYS A 139 7.43 30.75 -18.97
#